data_AF-A0A6A5HB91-F1
#
_entry.id   AF-A0A6A5HB91-F1
#
_cell.length_a   1.000
_cell.length_b   1.000
_cell.length_c   1.000
_cell.angle_alpha   90.00
_cell.angle_beta   90.00
_cell.angle_gamma   90.00
#
_symmetry.space_group_name_H-M   'P 1'
#
loop_
_entity.id
_entity.type
_entity.pdbx_description
1 polymer ?
#
loop_
_entity_poly.entity_id
_entity_poly.type
_entity_poly.pdbx_seq_one_letter_code
_entity_poly.pdbx_strand_id
1 'polypeptide(L)'
;MDLFFWLSKLYEFIRIRFYRYPKFPLLNLPYVAMKQVIRSMSVSERIKLSQTSKRMRNYVILSRVVSEYCEVHIRDKYSFLYFSTLNAMFYCGRKLESSTNSEVLTNRDYGIWLNKKGTSLDNVTTIFQRTQSIFPSNYFSLVLYPIKILGADIQTILSIPCFQKCDHISVYCGFTVTSEFLDAVMDFASFKRDITIRCTNVSLDYCHEKNFETSISYHRPRIILKLSGKAFKFRDIIYGDSRWIHIDYLLSLENSRCVTLERCSLSSEDINILLKHWITSEFNMFKMLKIEFEEDRKGGVVRFCREVLFEGITVLRAVLRQNPCYLIATNSQNQLKRDILVCQFHDQILKMITESNDKIRLVTGINGTPCREVHKVLKLLDKKKELEMNVLDENSLQERHILHMQLETYGVCFKDNFAFLQ
;
A
#
# COMPACT_ATOMS: atom_id res chain seq x y z
N MET A 1 -38.12 8.50 -52.49
CA MET A 1 -38.70 9.15 -51.30
C MET A 1 -38.46 8.23 -50.12
N ASP A 2 -37.60 8.66 -49.20
CA ASP A 2 -36.98 7.75 -48.22
C ASP A 2 -37.91 7.34 -47.08
N LEU A 3 -37.93 6.03 -46.83
CA LEU A 3 -38.53 5.40 -45.66
C LEU A 3 -38.08 6.08 -44.35
N PHE A 4 -36.85 6.59 -44.32
CA PHE A 4 -36.26 7.33 -43.21
C PHE A 4 -36.98 8.66 -42.91
N PHE A 5 -37.47 9.35 -43.93
CA PHE A 5 -38.22 10.60 -43.77
C PHE A 5 -39.59 10.34 -43.13
N TRP A 6 -40.27 9.27 -43.57
CA TRP A 6 -41.55 8.86 -42.99
C TRP A 6 -41.41 8.29 -41.58
N LEU A 7 -40.33 7.56 -41.27
CA LEU A 7 -40.01 7.12 -39.91
C LEU A 7 -39.71 8.30 -38.98
N SER A 8 -38.99 9.32 -39.46
CA SER A 8 -38.73 10.55 -38.70
C SER A 8 -40.03 11.35 -38.43
N LYS A 9 -40.89 11.49 -39.44
CA LYS A 9 -42.19 12.14 -39.31
C LYS A 9 -43.14 11.36 -38.41
N LEU A 10 -43.14 10.03 -38.49
CA LEU A 10 -43.93 9.14 -37.64
C LEU A 10 -43.42 9.18 -36.19
N TYR A 11 -42.09 9.22 -35.99
CA TYR A 11 -41.48 9.38 -34.67
C TYR A 11 -41.82 10.73 -34.04
N GLU A 12 -41.70 11.84 -34.78
CA GLU A 12 -42.13 13.17 -34.31
C GLU A 12 -43.63 13.24 -34.06
N PHE A 13 -44.44 12.62 -34.91
CA PHE A 13 -45.90 12.55 -34.73
C PHE A 13 -46.30 11.75 -33.49
N ILE A 14 -45.65 10.59 -33.25
CA ILE A 14 -45.85 9.80 -32.03
C ILE A 14 -45.39 10.59 -30.80
N ARG A 15 -44.24 11.29 -30.89
CA ARG A 15 -43.71 12.13 -29.83
C ARG A 15 -44.65 13.29 -29.47
N ILE A 16 -45.24 13.96 -30.46
CA ILE A 16 -46.14 15.11 -30.26
C ILE A 16 -47.53 14.65 -29.78
N ARG A 17 -48.07 13.54 -30.29
CA ARG A 17 -49.46 13.12 -30.04
C ARG A 17 -49.64 12.23 -28.81
N PHE A 18 -48.61 11.51 -28.37
CA PHE A 18 -48.66 10.62 -27.20
C PHE A 18 -47.82 11.14 -26.02
N TYR A 19 -47.89 12.44 -25.74
CA TYR A 19 -47.28 13.10 -24.58
C TYR A 19 -47.94 12.69 -23.25
N ARG A 20 -47.94 11.39 -22.96
CA ARG A 20 -48.16 10.73 -21.68
C ARG A 20 -47.66 9.31 -21.87
N TYR A 21 -46.34 9.13 -21.88
CA TYR A 21 -45.81 7.85 -21.42
C TYR A 21 -46.50 7.56 -20.08
N PRO A 22 -47.14 6.39 -19.89
CA PRO A 22 -47.63 6.03 -18.57
C PRO A 22 -46.45 6.20 -17.62
N LYS A 23 -46.62 7.03 -16.58
CA LYS A 23 -45.57 7.23 -15.58
C LYS A 23 -45.18 5.84 -15.10
N PHE A 24 -43.93 5.44 -15.33
CA PHE A 24 -43.46 4.14 -14.88
C PHE A 24 -43.75 4.06 -13.37
N PRO A 25 -44.64 3.15 -12.93
CA PRO A 25 -45.15 3.20 -11.58
C PRO A 25 -44.16 2.52 -10.64
N LEU A 26 -42.97 3.11 -10.49
CA LEU A 26 -41.86 2.56 -9.71
C LEU A 26 -42.29 2.12 -8.32
N LEU A 27 -43.19 2.89 -7.69
CA LEU A 27 -43.73 2.62 -6.35
C LEU A 27 -44.74 1.47 -6.28
N ASN A 28 -45.29 1.04 -7.42
CA ASN A 28 -46.23 -0.09 -7.49
C ASN A 28 -45.50 -1.41 -7.74
N LEU A 29 -44.19 -1.38 -7.99
CA LEU A 29 -43.41 -2.59 -8.15
C LEU A 29 -43.19 -3.32 -6.81
N PRO A 30 -43.16 -4.67 -6.83
CA PRO A 30 -42.59 -5.43 -5.73
C PRO A 30 -41.17 -4.98 -5.43
N TYR A 31 -40.77 -5.03 -4.16
CA TYR A 31 -39.47 -4.51 -3.72
C TYR A 31 -38.27 -5.07 -4.50
N VAL A 32 -38.29 -6.38 -4.82
CA VAL A 32 -37.20 -7.03 -5.57
C VAL A 32 -37.05 -6.41 -6.97
N ALA A 33 -38.17 -6.21 -7.68
CA ALA A 33 -38.18 -5.60 -9.00
C ALA A 33 -37.74 -4.12 -8.93
N MET A 34 -38.28 -3.37 -7.97
CA MET A 34 -37.88 -1.97 -7.74
C MET A 34 -36.39 -1.84 -7.42
N LYS A 35 -35.84 -2.74 -6.59
CA LYS A 35 -34.42 -2.76 -6.25
C LYS A 35 -33.54 -2.97 -7.49
N GLN A 36 -33.94 -3.86 -8.41
CA GLN A 36 -33.21 -4.06 -9.66
C GLN A 36 -33.28 -2.83 -10.55
N VAL A 37 -34.46 -2.22 -10.69
CA VAL A 37 -34.63 -0.97 -11.45
C VAL A 37 -33.77 0.16 -10.86
N ILE A 38 -33.75 0.33 -9.54
CA ILE A 38 -32.91 1.34 -8.89
C ILE A 38 -31.42 1.04 -9.11
N ARG A 39 -31.02 -0.24 -9.15
CA ARG A 39 -29.62 -0.63 -9.39
C ARG A 39 -29.17 -0.47 -10.83
N SER A 40 -30.09 -0.56 -11.80
CA SER A 40 -29.80 -0.30 -13.21
C SER A 40 -29.75 1.19 -13.55
N MET A 41 -30.26 2.07 -12.67
CA MET A 41 -30.16 3.51 -12.84
C MET A 41 -28.71 4.00 -12.72
N SER A 42 -28.41 5.06 -13.47
CA SER A 42 -27.14 5.80 -13.32
C SER A 42 -26.97 6.33 -11.90
N VAL A 43 -25.75 6.71 -11.52
CA VAL A 43 -25.50 7.32 -10.21
C VAL A 43 -26.26 8.64 -10.10
N SER A 44 -26.25 9.47 -11.14
CA SER A 44 -27.01 10.72 -11.20
C SER A 44 -28.51 10.50 -11.00
N GLU A 45 -29.08 9.49 -11.66
CA GLU A 45 -30.50 9.13 -11.52
C GLU A 45 -30.84 8.68 -10.09
N ARG A 46 -30.00 7.84 -9.48
CA ARG A 46 -30.17 7.41 -8.08
C ARG A 46 -30.10 8.59 -7.11
N ILE A 47 -29.20 9.54 -7.35
CA ILE A 47 -29.09 10.76 -6.56
C ILE A 47 -30.36 11.59 -6.68
N LYS A 48 -30.81 11.90 -7.91
CA LYS A 48 -32.03 12.66 -8.17
C LYS A 48 -33.26 11.97 -7.57
N LEU A 49 -33.37 10.65 -7.73
CA LEU A 49 -34.45 9.85 -7.14
C LEU A 49 -34.46 9.97 -5.61
N SER A 50 -33.30 9.90 -4.97
CA SER A 50 -33.17 10.04 -3.50
C SER A 50 -33.60 11.43 -2.99
N GLN A 51 -33.58 12.45 -3.84
CA GLN A 51 -33.98 13.81 -3.51
C GLN A 51 -35.48 14.07 -3.68
N THR A 52 -36.21 13.18 -4.36
CA THR A 52 -37.66 13.37 -4.61
C THR A 52 -38.52 13.25 -3.36
N SER A 53 -38.18 12.37 -2.42
CA SER A 53 -38.92 12.16 -1.17
C SER A 53 -38.12 11.32 -0.17
N LYS A 54 -38.48 11.38 1.12
CA LYS A 54 -37.91 10.50 2.17
C LYS A 54 -38.14 9.01 1.86
N ARG A 55 -39.31 8.66 1.32
CA ARG A 55 -39.64 7.28 0.91
C ARG A 55 -38.69 6.81 -0.19
N MET A 56 -38.46 7.61 -1.22
CA MET A 56 -37.54 7.22 -2.30
C MET A 56 -36.09 7.16 -1.84
N ARG A 57 -35.65 8.08 -0.98
CA ARG A 57 -34.33 8.00 -0.34
C ARG A 57 -34.11 6.65 0.33
N ASN A 58 -35.10 6.17 1.09
CA ASN A 58 -35.00 4.87 1.78
C ASN A 58 -34.88 3.71 0.79
N TYR A 59 -35.65 3.70 -0.31
CA TYR A 59 -35.52 2.66 -1.32
C TYR A 59 -34.16 2.67 -2.04
N VAL A 60 -33.60 3.86 -2.30
CA VAL A 60 -32.23 3.96 -2.85
C VAL A 60 -31.22 3.39 -1.84
N ILE A 61 -31.32 3.74 -0.56
CA ILE A 61 -30.44 3.23 0.50
C ILE A 61 -30.57 1.70 0.68
N LEU A 62 -31.78 1.14 0.57
CA LEU A 62 -32.02 -0.30 0.64
C LEU A 62 -31.51 -1.05 -0.61
N SER A 63 -31.43 -0.33 -1.73
CA SER A 63 -30.92 -0.86 -3.01
C SER A 63 -29.43 -0.60 -3.21
N ARG A 64 -28.74 -0.02 -2.22
CA ARG A 64 -27.35 0.42 -2.31
C ARG A 64 -26.40 -0.68 -2.79
N VAL A 65 -25.37 -0.23 -3.47
CA VAL A 65 -24.20 -1.01 -3.88
C VAL A 65 -23.04 -0.50 -3.05
N VAL A 66 -22.30 -1.41 -2.43
CA VAL A 66 -21.11 -1.07 -1.66
C VAL A 66 -19.97 -0.88 -2.64
N SER A 67 -19.30 0.28 -2.57
CA SER A 67 -18.11 0.55 -3.36
C SER A 67 -16.91 -0.15 -2.73
N GLU A 68 -16.06 -0.77 -3.54
CA GLU A 68 -14.82 -1.38 -3.07
C GLU A 68 -13.94 -0.33 -2.39
N TYR A 69 -13.77 0.83 -3.03
CA TYR A 69 -13.11 1.97 -2.43
C TYR A 69 -13.73 3.30 -2.83
N CYS A 70 -13.44 4.33 -2.04
CA CYS A 70 -13.76 5.73 -2.30
C CYS A 70 -12.50 6.58 -2.10
N GLU A 71 -12.25 7.50 -3.03
CA GLU A 71 -11.17 8.47 -2.92
C GLU A 71 -11.76 9.88 -2.77
N VAL A 72 -11.31 10.62 -1.76
CA VAL A 72 -11.64 12.04 -1.58
C VAL A 72 -10.41 12.85 -1.98
N HIS A 73 -10.48 13.51 -3.13
CA HIS A 73 -9.41 14.37 -3.63
C HIS A 73 -9.64 15.81 -3.17
N ILE A 74 -8.73 16.32 -2.34
CA ILE A 74 -8.74 17.70 -1.86
C ILE A 74 -7.76 18.51 -2.69
N ARG A 75 -8.30 19.29 -3.64
CA ARG A 75 -7.52 19.96 -4.68
C ARG A 75 -8.18 21.26 -5.13
N ASP A 76 -8.25 22.25 -4.25
CA ASP A 76 -8.85 23.56 -4.53
C ASP A 76 -10.14 23.48 -5.38
N LYS A 77 -10.18 24.21 -6.49
CA LYS A 77 -11.30 24.24 -7.45
C LYS A 77 -11.51 22.95 -8.22
N TYR A 78 -10.65 21.94 -8.06
CA TYR A 78 -10.73 20.62 -8.69
C TYR A 78 -11.01 19.51 -7.67
N SER A 79 -11.46 19.83 -6.46
CA SER A 79 -11.77 18.79 -5.47
C SER A 79 -12.93 17.89 -5.95
N PHE A 80 -12.80 16.57 -5.78
CA PHE A 80 -13.82 15.61 -6.18
C PHE A 80 -13.78 14.34 -5.33
N LEU A 81 -14.86 13.55 -5.39
CA LEU A 81 -14.90 12.19 -4.86
C LEU A 81 -14.94 11.19 -6.01
N TYR A 82 -14.24 10.08 -5.88
CA TYR A 82 -14.33 8.96 -6.82
C TYR A 82 -14.82 7.71 -6.11
N PHE A 83 -15.74 6.98 -6.75
CA PHE A 83 -16.25 5.69 -6.30
C PHE A 83 -16.01 4.64 -7.38
N SER A 84 -15.19 3.63 -7.06
CA SER A 84 -14.70 2.67 -8.06
C SER A 84 -15.77 1.75 -8.63
N THR A 85 -16.56 1.09 -7.77
CA THR A 85 -17.61 0.16 -8.21
C THR A 85 -18.72 0.86 -8.99
N LEU A 86 -18.91 2.14 -8.72
CA LEU A 86 -19.87 2.98 -9.45
C LEU A 86 -19.26 3.60 -10.71
N ASN A 87 -17.93 3.60 -10.83
CA ASN A 87 -17.16 4.36 -11.81
C ASN A 87 -17.68 5.79 -11.95
N ALA A 88 -17.79 6.50 -10.82
CA ALA A 88 -18.44 7.81 -10.77
C ALA A 88 -17.62 8.84 -9.99
N MET A 89 -17.63 10.07 -10.50
CA MET A 89 -16.90 11.22 -9.96
C MET A 89 -17.88 12.31 -9.51
N PHE A 90 -17.81 12.70 -8.24
CA PHE A 90 -18.61 13.78 -7.67
C PHE A 90 -17.75 15.02 -7.52
N TYR A 91 -17.91 16.00 -8.40
CA TYR A 91 -17.13 17.23 -8.33
C TYR A 91 -17.66 18.19 -7.27
N CYS A 92 -16.82 18.46 -6.27
CA CYS A 92 -17.09 19.41 -5.21
C CYS A 92 -16.54 20.81 -5.55
N GLY A 93 -15.50 20.83 -6.40
CA GLY A 93 -14.86 22.04 -6.90
C GLY A 93 -15.64 22.76 -8.01
N ARG A 94 -15.16 23.94 -8.39
CA ARG A 94 -15.76 24.79 -9.44
C ARG A 94 -15.31 24.42 -10.86
N LYS A 95 -14.27 23.59 -11.00
CA LYS A 95 -13.72 23.16 -12.29
C LYS A 95 -13.71 21.64 -12.39
N LEU A 96 -13.97 21.17 -13.60
CA LEU A 96 -13.86 19.77 -13.98
C LEU A 96 -12.43 19.49 -14.46
N GLU A 97 -11.96 18.26 -14.24
CA GLU A 97 -10.80 17.75 -14.97
C GLU A 97 -11.23 17.24 -16.34
N SER A 98 -10.32 17.23 -17.32
CA SER A 98 -10.62 16.82 -18.69
C SER A 98 -10.95 15.32 -18.77
N SER A 99 -11.96 15.01 -19.58
CA SER A 99 -12.39 13.69 -20.10
C SER A 99 -11.95 12.46 -19.28
N THR A 100 -12.87 11.97 -18.46
CA THR A 100 -12.75 10.67 -17.81
C THR A 100 -13.78 9.71 -18.39
N ASN A 101 -13.49 8.40 -18.37
CA ASN A 101 -14.44 7.35 -18.75
C ASN A 101 -15.49 7.08 -17.64
N SER A 102 -15.60 7.95 -16.65
CA SER A 102 -16.44 7.82 -15.47
C SER A 102 -17.69 8.68 -15.59
N GLU A 103 -18.78 8.29 -14.93
CA GLU A 103 -19.96 9.14 -14.81
C GLU A 103 -19.60 10.40 -14.01
N VAL A 104 -19.76 11.58 -14.60
CA VAL A 104 -19.42 12.86 -13.98
C VAL A 104 -20.67 13.49 -13.38
N LEU A 105 -20.67 13.66 -12.07
CA LEU A 105 -21.72 14.34 -11.33
C LEU A 105 -21.25 15.71 -10.88
N THR A 106 -22.17 16.68 -10.96
CA THR A 106 -21.90 18.09 -10.68
C THR A 106 -22.95 18.69 -9.76
N ASN A 107 -22.82 19.98 -9.47
CA ASN A 107 -23.84 20.73 -8.72
C ASN A 107 -25.24 20.68 -9.34
N ARG A 108 -25.38 20.29 -10.62
CA ARG A 108 -26.70 20.07 -11.25
C ARG A 108 -27.42 18.83 -10.69
N ASP A 109 -26.67 17.86 -10.17
CA ASP A 109 -27.21 16.58 -9.70
C ASP A 109 -27.50 16.59 -8.20
N TYR A 110 -26.65 17.25 -7.41
CA TYR A 110 -26.76 17.29 -5.94
C TYR A 110 -26.70 18.70 -5.36
N GLY A 111 -27.03 19.73 -6.14
CA GLY A 111 -27.00 21.13 -5.69
C GLY A 111 -27.85 21.40 -4.45
N ILE A 112 -28.89 20.60 -4.19
CA ILE A 112 -29.73 20.68 -2.98
C ILE A 112 -28.93 20.37 -1.71
N TRP A 113 -27.87 19.57 -1.81
CA TRP A 113 -27.03 19.22 -0.66
C TRP A 113 -26.00 20.29 -0.32
N LEU A 114 -25.71 21.20 -1.25
CA LEU A 114 -24.60 22.13 -1.13
C LEU A 114 -24.99 23.39 -0.36
N ASN A 115 -24.09 23.85 0.50
CA ASN A 115 -24.21 25.16 1.12
C ASN A 115 -23.66 26.21 0.15
N LYS A 116 -24.55 27.02 -0.45
CA LYS A 116 -24.16 28.09 -1.40
C LYS A 116 -23.20 29.12 -0.79
N LYS A 117 -23.18 29.27 0.54
CA LYS A 117 -22.29 30.18 1.27
C LYS A 117 -21.07 29.48 1.89
N GLY A 118 -20.99 28.14 1.79
CA GLY A 118 -19.92 27.34 2.39
C GLY A 118 -18.63 27.36 1.58
N THR A 119 -17.55 26.96 2.22
CA THR A 119 -16.25 26.76 1.58
C THR A 119 -16.25 25.51 0.68
N SER A 120 -15.24 25.38 -0.19
CA SER A 120 -15.03 24.15 -0.96
C SER A 120 -14.88 22.91 -0.06
N LEU A 121 -14.23 23.07 1.10
CA LEU A 121 -14.02 22.00 2.07
C LEU A 121 -15.33 21.58 2.76
N ASP A 122 -16.22 22.53 3.05
CA ASP A 122 -17.56 22.24 3.57
C ASP A 122 -18.38 21.43 2.57
N ASN A 123 -18.28 21.78 1.29
CA ASN A 123 -18.95 21.07 0.20
C ASN A 123 -18.40 19.65 0.03
N VAL A 124 -17.08 19.47 0.07
CA VAL A 124 -16.46 18.12 0.03
C VAL A 124 -16.96 17.28 1.21
N THR A 125 -16.92 17.82 2.42
CA THR A 125 -17.35 17.14 3.64
C THR A 125 -18.83 16.75 3.57
N THR A 126 -19.68 17.68 3.12
CA THR A 126 -21.12 17.45 2.99
C THR A 126 -21.43 16.40 1.93
N ILE A 127 -20.82 16.51 0.74
CA ILE A 127 -21.01 15.52 -0.33
C ILE A 127 -20.53 14.16 0.17
N PHE A 128 -19.34 14.05 0.76
CA PHE A 128 -18.80 12.78 1.25
C PHE A 128 -19.74 12.10 2.25
N GLN A 129 -20.24 12.82 3.25
CA GLN A 129 -21.18 12.26 4.22
C GLN A 129 -22.49 11.82 3.57
N ARG A 130 -23.02 12.60 2.63
CA ARG A 130 -24.28 12.29 1.94
C ARG A 130 -24.11 11.10 1.00
N THR A 131 -23.03 11.04 0.23
CA THR A 131 -22.74 9.94 -0.70
C THR A 131 -22.44 8.67 0.07
N GLN A 132 -21.66 8.68 1.15
CA GLN A 132 -21.41 7.50 1.98
C GLN A 132 -22.69 6.89 2.57
N SER A 133 -23.72 7.70 2.86
CA SER A 133 -25.01 7.19 3.32
C SER A 133 -25.80 6.42 2.25
N ILE A 134 -25.56 6.72 0.96
CA ILE A 134 -26.26 6.15 -0.19
C ILE A 134 -25.41 5.06 -0.85
N PHE A 135 -24.11 5.26 -0.89
CA PHE A 135 -23.07 4.49 -1.55
C PHE A 135 -21.92 4.27 -0.54
N PRO A 136 -22.09 3.35 0.42
CA PRO A 136 -21.03 3.08 1.39
C PRO A 136 -19.80 2.50 0.69
N SER A 137 -18.61 2.77 1.22
CA SER A 137 -17.36 2.16 0.75
C SER A 137 -16.71 1.27 1.82
N ASN A 138 -16.06 0.19 1.40
CA ASN A 138 -15.28 -0.68 2.29
C ASN A 138 -13.92 -0.08 2.65
N TYR A 139 -13.40 0.81 1.81
CA TYR A 139 -12.10 1.45 1.98
C TYR A 139 -12.19 2.91 1.55
N PHE A 140 -11.64 3.81 2.36
CA PHE A 140 -11.66 5.24 2.11
C PHE A 140 -10.25 5.83 2.14
N SER A 141 -9.85 6.42 1.01
CA SER A 141 -8.58 7.10 0.80
C SER A 141 -8.75 8.62 0.75
N LEU A 142 -8.01 9.33 1.60
CA LEU A 142 -7.90 10.79 1.57
C LEU A 142 -6.70 11.18 0.71
N VAL A 143 -6.95 11.89 -0.39
CA VAL A 143 -5.93 12.27 -1.37
C VAL A 143 -5.67 13.77 -1.32
N LEU A 144 -4.43 14.13 -0.99
CA LEU A 144 -3.97 15.49 -0.73
C LEU A 144 -2.99 15.96 -1.80
N TYR A 145 -3.11 17.23 -2.19
CA TYR A 145 -2.26 17.88 -3.19
C TYR A 145 -1.68 19.18 -2.61
N PRO A 146 -0.52 19.16 -1.93
CA PRO A 146 -0.01 20.28 -1.11
C PRO A 146 -0.07 21.65 -1.78
N ILE A 147 0.35 21.76 -3.04
CA ILE A 147 0.37 23.02 -3.83
C ILE A 147 -1.03 23.55 -4.15
N LYS A 148 -2.03 22.68 -4.11
CA LYS A 148 -3.44 22.95 -4.44
C LYS A 148 -4.32 22.88 -3.21
N ILE A 149 -3.74 22.87 -2.00
CA ILE A 149 -4.51 23.04 -0.78
C ILE A 149 -4.90 24.52 -0.73
N LEU A 150 -6.22 24.76 -0.91
CA LEU A 150 -6.91 26.00 -0.56
C LEU A 150 -6.32 26.54 0.74
N GLY A 151 -6.27 27.85 0.97
CA GLY A 151 -5.73 28.46 2.19
C GLY A 151 -6.26 28.00 3.58
N ALA A 152 -6.97 26.88 3.68
CA ALA A 152 -7.09 26.06 4.87
C ALA A 152 -5.80 25.28 5.14
N ASP A 153 -5.33 25.35 6.39
CA ASP A 153 -4.18 24.60 6.87
C ASP A 153 -4.43 23.07 6.83
N ILE A 154 -3.39 22.28 6.61
CA ILE A 154 -3.45 20.81 6.59
C ILE A 154 -4.04 20.26 7.89
N GLN A 155 -3.72 20.88 9.04
CA GLN A 155 -4.29 20.49 10.33
C GLN A 155 -5.81 20.65 10.36
N THR A 156 -6.35 21.68 9.70
CA THR A 156 -7.80 21.88 9.61
C THR A 156 -8.46 20.75 8.83
N ILE A 157 -7.83 20.31 7.74
CA ILE A 157 -8.33 19.19 6.92
C ILE A 157 -8.29 17.88 7.73
N LEU A 158 -7.16 17.56 8.35
CA LEU A 158 -6.97 16.31 9.10
C LEU A 158 -7.84 16.26 10.37
N SER A 159 -8.21 17.42 10.92
CA SER A 159 -9.11 17.52 12.07
C SER A 159 -10.59 17.26 11.74
N ILE A 160 -10.97 17.15 10.46
CA ILE A 160 -12.37 16.89 10.08
C ILE A 160 -12.78 15.48 10.54
N PRO A 161 -13.86 15.32 11.33
CA PRO A 161 -14.21 14.03 11.94
C PRO A 161 -14.46 12.89 10.95
N CYS A 162 -14.95 13.17 9.73
CA CYS A 162 -15.14 12.12 8.74
C CYS A 162 -13.83 11.67 8.08
N PHE A 163 -12.80 12.52 8.05
CA PHE A 163 -11.49 12.20 7.48
C PHE A 163 -10.58 11.45 8.45
N GLN A 164 -10.77 11.64 9.76
CA GLN A 164 -10.12 10.83 10.81
C GLN A 164 -10.36 9.33 10.68
N LYS A 165 -11.43 8.93 9.99
CA LYS A 165 -11.79 7.54 9.73
C LYS A 165 -11.18 6.98 8.44
N CYS A 166 -10.32 7.71 7.73
CA CYS A 166 -9.74 7.19 6.50
C CYS A 166 -8.83 6.00 6.77
N ASP A 167 -8.88 5.03 5.86
CA ASP A 167 -8.05 3.84 5.83
C ASP A 167 -6.70 4.13 5.16
N HIS A 168 -6.64 5.17 4.32
CA HIS A 168 -5.45 5.56 3.58
C HIS A 168 -5.31 7.06 3.46
N ILE A 169 -4.07 7.54 3.54
CA ILE A 169 -3.71 8.91 3.20
C ILE A 169 -2.71 8.89 2.04
N SER A 170 -3.04 9.61 0.98
CA SER A 170 -2.20 9.73 -0.21
C SER A 170 -1.81 11.18 -0.43
N VAL A 171 -0.52 11.44 -0.61
CA VAL A 171 0.02 12.76 -0.94
C VAL A 171 0.62 12.71 -2.34
N TYR A 172 0.08 13.53 -3.24
CA TYR A 172 0.63 13.74 -4.57
C TYR A 172 1.11 15.17 -4.71
N CYS A 173 2.42 15.35 -4.79
CA CYS A 173 3.03 16.64 -5.14
C CYS A 173 3.72 16.52 -6.51
N GLY A 174 4.17 17.62 -7.09
CA GLY A 174 5.10 17.61 -8.24
C GLY A 174 6.39 18.37 -7.94
N PHE A 175 6.54 18.84 -6.69
CA PHE A 175 7.62 19.70 -6.23
C PHE A 175 7.92 19.38 -4.76
N THR A 176 8.82 20.14 -4.15
CA THR A 176 9.23 19.97 -2.76
C THR A 176 8.07 20.19 -1.78
N VAL A 177 7.91 19.28 -0.81
CA VAL A 177 6.92 19.39 0.27
C VAL A 177 7.63 19.91 1.53
N THR A 178 6.97 20.79 2.30
CA THR A 178 7.56 21.34 3.53
C THR A 178 7.54 20.31 4.66
N SER A 179 8.48 20.44 5.59
CA SER A 179 8.57 19.56 6.76
C SER A 179 7.30 19.63 7.63
N GLU A 180 6.72 20.83 7.80
CA GLU A 180 5.50 21.00 8.62
C GLU A 180 4.31 20.25 8.02
N PHE A 181 4.20 20.21 6.69
CA PHE A 181 3.15 19.45 6.02
C PHE A 181 3.35 17.95 6.22
N LEU A 182 4.58 17.46 6.04
CA LEU A 182 4.89 16.05 6.24
C LEU A 182 4.67 15.65 7.70
N ASP A 183 5.08 16.48 8.65
CA ASP A 183 4.88 16.22 10.07
C ASP A 183 3.40 16.09 10.41
N ALA A 184 2.54 16.97 9.89
CA ALA A 184 1.09 16.84 10.07
C ALA A 184 0.53 15.53 9.50
N VAL A 185 1.03 15.08 8.33
CA VAL A 185 0.64 13.80 7.72
C VAL A 185 1.15 12.60 8.54
N MET A 186 2.40 12.65 9.01
CA MET A 186 3.00 11.57 9.80
C MET A 186 2.41 11.50 11.21
N ASP A 187 2.01 12.62 11.80
CA ASP A 187 1.26 12.66 13.07
C ASP A 187 -0.12 12.02 12.96
N PHE A 188 -0.64 11.92 11.74
CA PHE A 188 -1.84 11.16 11.41
C PHE A 188 -1.58 9.65 11.27
N ALA A 189 -0.43 9.14 11.70
CA ALA A 189 -0.09 7.72 11.59
C ALA A 189 -0.97 6.79 12.45
N SER A 190 -1.16 5.58 11.94
CA SER A 190 -1.79 4.48 12.66
C SER A 190 -1.42 3.15 12.01
N PHE A 191 -1.12 2.11 12.80
CA PHE A 191 -0.81 0.76 12.31
C PHE A 191 -1.95 0.07 11.54
N LYS A 192 -3.14 0.68 11.48
CA LYS A 192 -4.26 0.21 10.66
C LYS A 192 -4.40 0.98 9.35
N ARG A 193 -3.74 2.13 9.23
CA ARG A 193 -3.83 3.07 8.12
C ARG A 193 -2.69 2.83 7.14
N ASP A 194 -2.96 3.04 5.87
CA ASP A 194 -1.98 2.99 4.80
C ASP A 194 -1.51 4.41 4.46
N ILE A 195 -0.28 4.57 3.99
CA ILE A 195 0.27 5.85 3.51
C ILE A 195 0.94 5.70 2.15
N THR A 196 0.64 6.65 1.26
CA THR A 196 1.37 6.82 0.00
C THR A 196 1.81 8.27 -0.12
N ILE A 197 3.11 8.50 -0.30
CA ILE A 197 3.67 9.81 -0.65
C ILE A 197 4.42 9.63 -1.97
N ARG A 198 3.90 10.22 -3.05
CA ARG A 198 4.47 10.07 -4.41
C ARG A 198 4.64 11.40 -5.12
N CYS A 199 5.57 11.39 -6.07
CA CYS A 199 5.91 12.54 -6.91
C CYS A 199 6.40 13.77 -6.12
N THR A 200 6.84 13.57 -4.88
CA THR A 200 7.27 14.63 -3.96
C THR A 200 8.79 14.63 -3.86
N ASN A 201 9.44 15.79 -3.91
CA ASN A 201 10.81 15.89 -3.43
C ASN A 201 10.74 16.14 -1.92
N VAL A 202 11.32 15.24 -1.13
CA VAL A 202 11.44 15.42 0.32
C VAL A 202 12.84 15.95 0.60
N SER A 203 12.96 16.88 1.56
CA SER A 203 14.29 17.38 1.93
C SER A 203 15.15 16.25 2.49
N LEU A 204 16.43 16.18 2.10
CA LEU A 204 17.32 15.10 2.53
C LEU A 204 17.61 15.11 4.03
N ASP A 205 17.49 16.27 4.67
CA ASP A 205 17.63 16.48 6.11
C ASP A 205 16.29 16.37 6.85
N TYR A 206 15.20 15.99 6.16
CA TYR A 206 13.91 15.78 6.79
C TYR A 206 14.00 14.63 7.81
N CYS A 207 13.50 14.91 9.01
CA CYS A 207 13.43 13.95 10.09
C CYS A 207 12.15 14.17 10.87
N HIS A 208 11.30 13.15 10.94
CA HIS A 208 10.04 13.23 11.67
C HIS A 208 10.27 12.84 13.14
N GLU A 209 10.06 13.82 14.03
CA GLU A 209 10.42 13.85 15.46
C GLU A 209 11.93 13.91 15.77
N LYS A 210 12.41 15.14 16.01
CA LYS A 210 13.60 15.43 16.83
C LYS A 210 13.16 15.55 18.29
N ASN A 211 13.26 14.50 19.09
CA ASN A 211 13.34 14.61 20.55
C ASN A 211 14.29 13.54 21.09
N PHE A 212 15.58 13.79 20.93
CA PHE A 212 16.61 13.25 21.82
C PHE A 212 16.39 13.88 23.21
N GLU A 213 15.48 13.33 24.01
CA GLU A 213 15.69 13.43 25.46
C GLU A 213 16.73 12.38 25.84
N THR A 214 17.99 12.78 25.82
CA THR A 214 19.09 12.10 26.51
C THR A 214 18.80 12.11 28.01
N SER A 215 17.92 11.21 28.49
CA SER A 215 17.95 10.77 29.87
C SER A 215 18.98 9.65 29.96
N ILE A 216 20.25 10.03 30.15
CA ILE A 216 21.32 9.10 30.52
C ILE A 216 21.00 8.63 31.94
N SER A 217 20.25 7.54 32.06
CA SER A 217 20.17 6.75 33.29
C SER A 217 21.43 5.91 33.38
N TYR A 218 22.30 6.24 34.34
CA TYR A 218 23.60 5.60 34.56
C TYR A 218 23.52 4.15 35.09
N HIS A 219 22.38 3.47 35.03
CA HIS A 219 22.25 2.08 35.48
C HIS A 219 21.52 1.23 34.41
N ARG A 220 22.33 0.61 33.54
CA ARG A 220 22.06 -0.41 32.48
C ARG A 220 22.07 0.12 31.04
N PRO A 221 23.05 -0.27 30.19
CA PRO A 221 23.06 0.08 28.79
C PRO A 221 22.13 -0.87 28.02
N ARG A 222 20.87 -0.47 27.89
CA ARG A 222 20.04 -0.84 26.73
C ARG A 222 19.75 0.44 25.97
N ILE A 223 20.66 0.83 25.09
CA ILE A 223 20.39 1.85 24.07
C ILE A 223 19.42 1.19 23.09
N ILE A 224 18.14 1.14 23.44
CA ILE A 224 17.09 1.06 22.44
C ILE A 224 16.92 2.51 22.01
N LEU A 225 17.60 2.89 20.93
CA LEU A 225 17.32 4.11 20.19
C LEU A 225 15.82 4.11 19.93
N LYS A 226 15.06 4.84 20.74
CA LYS A 226 13.62 5.01 20.57
C LYS A 226 13.38 6.06 19.48
N LEU A 227 14.05 5.88 18.34
CA LEU A 227 13.86 6.62 17.08
C LEU A 227 12.63 6.08 16.37
N SER A 228 11.52 5.87 17.09
CA SER A 228 10.29 5.38 16.48
C SER A 228 9.55 6.54 15.81
N GLY A 229 10.17 7.12 14.77
CA GLY A 229 9.53 8.14 13.95
C GLY A 229 8.20 7.60 13.43
N LYS A 230 7.10 8.35 13.61
CA LYS A 230 5.76 7.93 13.18
C LYS A 230 5.66 7.63 11.69
N ALA A 231 6.64 8.07 10.89
CA ALA A 231 6.80 7.77 9.48
C ALA A 231 6.79 6.25 9.14
N PHE A 232 7.10 5.35 10.07
CA PHE A 232 7.04 3.91 9.83
C PHE A 232 5.99 3.17 10.68
N LYS A 233 5.00 3.90 11.20
CA LYS A 233 3.89 3.37 12.01
C LYS A 233 2.58 3.24 11.21
N PHE A 234 2.69 2.83 9.96
CA PHE A 234 1.55 2.56 9.06
C PHE A 234 1.51 1.08 8.68
N ARG A 235 0.33 0.60 8.30
CA ARG A 235 0.15 -0.79 7.84
C ARG A 235 0.85 -1.00 6.51
N ASP A 236 0.64 -0.11 5.55
CA ASP A 236 1.29 -0.11 4.26
C ASP A 236 1.91 1.26 3.99
N ILE A 237 3.14 1.26 3.49
CA ILE A 237 3.98 2.45 3.32
C ILE A 237 4.48 2.47 1.89
N ILE A 238 4.25 3.56 1.18
CA ILE A 238 4.84 3.82 -0.14
C ILE A 238 5.43 5.22 -0.15
N TYR A 239 6.76 5.30 -0.28
CA TYR A 239 7.50 6.55 -0.41
C TYR A 239 8.20 6.62 -1.77
N GLY A 240 7.78 7.60 -2.58
CA GLY A 240 8.28 7.84 -3.95
C GLY A 240 9.67 8.46 -4.00
N ASP A 241 10.03 9.25 -2.98
CA ASP A 241 11.38 9.76 -2.74
C ASP A 241 11.79 9.34 -1.34
N SER A 242 12.72 8.38 -1.27
CA SER A 242 13.17 7.75 -0.04
C SER A 242 14.60 8.11 0.33
N ARG A 243 15.20 9.14 -0.30
CA ARG A 243 16.61 9.53 -0.05
C ARG A 243 16.85 10.15 1.32
N TRP A 244 15.80 10.63 1.96
CA TRP A 244 15.83 11.14 3.34
C TRP A 244 15.74 10.01 4.39
N ILE A 245 15.51 8.77 3.96
CA ILE A 245 15.31 7.63 4.88
C ILE A 245 16.67 7.07 5.29
N HIS A 246 16.94 7.13 6.58
CA HIS A 246 18.08 6.48 7.21
C HIS A 246 17.73 5.06 7.68
N ILE A 247 18.76 4.24 7.88
CA ILE A 247 18.63 2.85 8.32
C ILE A 247 17.83 2.72 9.63
N ASP A 248 18.00 3.66 10.57
CA ASP A 248 17.31 3.65 11.87
C ASP A 248 15.79 3.58 11.75
N TYR A 249 15.21 4.22 10.73
CA TYR A 249 13.78 4.14 10.47
C TYR A 249 13.34 2.71 10.12
N LEU A 250 14.12 2.02 9.29
CA LEU A 250 13.83 0.64 8.91
C LEU A 250 14.03 -0.33 10.08
N LEU A 251 14.99 -0.05 10.97
CA LEU A 251 15.16 -0.83 12.21
C LEU A 251 13.99 -0.65 13.17
N SER A 252 13.27 0.48 13.09
CA SER A 252 12.07 0.74 13.90
C SER A 252 10.79 0.08 13.38
N LEU A 253 10.83 -0.58 12.21
CA LEU A 253 9.66 -1.20 11.60
C LEU A 253 9.06 -2.28 12.50
N GLU A 254 7.77 -2.14 12.79
CA GLU A 254 7.02 -3.10 13.59
C GLU A 254 5.69 -3.45 12.92
N ASN A 255 5.55 -4.73 12.57
CA ASN A 255 4.34 -5.34 12.02
C ASN A 255 3.75 -4.67 10.76
N SER A 256 4.59 -4.04 9.94
CA SER A 256 4.14 -3.49 8.65
C SER A 256 3.77 -4.60 7.67
N ARG A 257 2.74 -4.42 6.86
CA ARG A 257 2.36 -5.37 5.82
C ARG A 257 3.21 -5.18 4.57
N CYS A 258 3.26 -3.98 4.02
CA CYS A 258 4.03 -3.68 2.82
C CYS A 258 4.76 -2.36 2.98
N VAL A 259 6.05 -2.34 2.70
CA VAL A 259 6.87 -1.13 2.68
C VAL A 259 7.51 -1.03 1.31
N THR A 260 7.30 0.07 0.60
CA THR A 260 7.91 0.35 -0.71
C THR A 260 8.64 1.66 -0.65
N LEU A 261 9.96 1.59 -0.84
CA LEU A 261 10.85 2.73 -0.91
C LEU A 261 11.35 2.88 -2.34
N GLU A 262 10.94 3.94 -3.02
CA GLU A 262 11.41 4.31 -4.35
C GLU A 262 12.50 5.39 -4.21
N ARG A 263 13.47 5.39 -5.14
CA ARG A 263 14.63 6.30 -5.13
C ARG A 263 15.34 6.31 -3.78
N CYS A 264 15.75 5.14 -3.30
CA CYS A 264 16.43 5.02 -2.01
C CYS A 264 17.95 5.24 -2.14
N SER A 265 18.57 5.85 -1.13
CA SER A 265 20.02 6.10 -1.06
C SER A 265 20.77 5.17 -0.10
N LEU A 266 20.09 4.15 0.44
CA LEU A 266 20.71 3.18 1.36
C LEU A 266 21.80 2.37 0.64
N SER A 267 22.88 2.08 1.36
CA SER A 267 24.01 1.30 0.87
C SER A 267 23.80 -0.21 1.03
N SER A 268 24.72 -1.03 0.51
CA SER A 268 24.67 -2.48 0.74
C SER A 268 24.91 -2.82 2.22
N GLU A 269 25.73 -2.01 2.88
CA GLU A 269 26.07 -2.05 4.30
C GLU A 269 24.85 -1.74 5.17
N ASP A 270 24.06 -0.73 4.81
CA ASP A 270 22.81 -0.41 5.51
C ASP A 270 21.82 -1.59 5.44
N ILE A 271 21.70 -2.22 4.27
CA ILE A 271 20.83 -3.39 4.12
C ILE A 271 21.40 -4.59 4.89
N ASN A 272 22.72 -4.77 4.96
CA ASN A 272 23.32 -5.81 5.81
C ASN A 272 22.95 -5.60 7.29
N ILE A 273 22.98 -4.36 7.79
CA ILE A 273 22.54 -4.01 9.14
C ILE A 273 21.06 -4.37 9.33
N LEU A 274 20.19 -4.02 8.37
CA LEU A 274 18.77 -4.38 8.41
C LEU A 274 18.56 -5.89 8.48
N LEU A 275 19.29 -6.67 7.66
CA LEU A 275 19.17 -8.12 7.62
C LEU A 275 19.61 -8.75 8.95
N LYS A 276 20.75 -8.32 9.51
CA LYS A 276 21.21 -8.77 10.83
C LYS A 276 20.21 -8.45 11.93
N HIS A 277 19.62 -7.26 11.90
CA HIS A 277 18.55 -6.89 12.82
C HIS A 277 17.29 -7.74 12.64
N TRP A 278 16.87 -8.00 11.40
CA TRP A 278 15.75 -8.88 11.11
C TRP A 278 15.98 -10.30 11.63
N ILE A 279 17.19 -10.86 11.47
CA ILE A 279 17.53 -12.22 11.94
C ILE A 279 17.34 -12.32 13.46
N THR A 280 17.76 -11.30 14.20
CA THR A 280 17.82 -11.27 15.66
C THR A 280 16.58 -10.71 16.35
N SER A 281 15.73 -9.97 15.63
CA SER A 281 14.49 -9.41 16.18
C SER A 281 13.51 -10.50 16.61
N GLU A 282 12.76 -10.29 17.69
CA GLU A 282 11.72 -11.23 18.15
C GLU A 282 10.33 -10.98 17.55
N PHE A 283 10.17 -9.90 16.78
CA PHE A 283 8.89 -9.50 16.19
C PHE A 283 8.95 -9.49 14.67
N ASN A 284 7.78 -9.52 14.03
CA ASN A 284 7.68 -9.36 12.59
C ASN A 284 7.87 -7.88 12.25
N MET A 285 8.98 -7.51 11.61
CA MET A 285 9.21 -6.12 11.21
C MET A 285 8.29 -5.72 10.04
N PHE A 286 8.28 -6.54 8.98
CA PHE A 286 7.45 -6.35 7.80
C PHE A 286 7.06 -7.68 7.15
N LYS A 287 5.95 -7.74 6.42
CA LYS A 287 5.63 -8.88 5.53
C LYS A 287 6.30 -8.75 4.17
N MET A 288 6.32 -7.56 3.59
CA MET A 288 7.02 -7.25 2.34
C MET A 288 7.76 -5.93 2.45
N LEU A 289 9.01 -5.89 2.04
CA LEU A 289 9.80 -4.68 1.85
C LEU A 289 10.35 -4.67 0.41
N LYS A 290 9.99 -3.65 -0.36
CA LYS A 290 10.51 -3.37 -1.70
C LYS A 290 11.37 -2.11 -1.61
N ILE A 291 12.59 -2.18 -2.09
CA ILE A 291 13.50 -1.03 -2.20
C ILE A 291 13.92 -0.92 -3.66
N GLU A 292 13.72 0.26 -4.24
CA GLU A 292 14.10 0.62 -5.60
C GLU A 292 15.10 1.77 -5.56
N PHE A 293 16.22 1.59 -6.23
CA PHE A 293 17.38 2.48 -6.14
C PHE A 293 17.31 3.62 -7.14
N GLU A 294 18.02 4.71 -6.84
CA GLU A 294 18.20 5.79 -7.81
C GLU A 294 19.11 5.30 -8.95
N GLU A 295 18.76 5.65 -10.19
CA GLU A 295 19.68 5.53 -11.32
C GLU A 295 20.87 6.45 -11.09
N ASP A 296 22.09 5.93 -11.25
CA ASP A 296 23.29 6.77 -11.22
C ASP A 296 23.14 7.88 -12.27
N ARG A 297 23.67 9.07 -12.00
CA ARG A 297 23.61 10.27 -12.86
C ARG A 297 24.19 10.03 -14.26
N LYS A 298 24.90 8.92 -14.47
CA LYS A 298 25.44 8.45 -15.75
C LYS A 298 24.56 7.39 -16.44
N GLY A 299 23.34 7.14 -15.96
CA GLY A 299 22.46 6.07 -16.44
C GLY A 299 22.90 4.66 -15.99
N GLY A 300 23.75 4.59 -14.96
CA GLY A 300 24.22 3.33 -14.38
C GLY A 300 23.21 2.78 -13.37
N VAL A 301 22.92 1.48 -13.45
CA VAL A 301 22.12 0.78 -12.43
C VAL A 301 22.96 0.66 -11.16
N VAL A 302 22.57 1.32 -10.06
CA VAL A 302 23.14 1.03 -8.73
C VAL A 302 22.77 -0.41 -8.37
N ARG A 303 23.78 -1.28 -8.25
CA ARG A 303 23.61 -2.70 -7.93
C ARG A 303 24.13 -2.97 -6.53
N PHE A 304 23.40 -3.77 -5.77
CA PHE A 304 23.90 -4.31 -4.52
C PHE A 304 25.13 -5.19 -4.74
N CYS A 305 26.15 -4.97 -3.90
CA CYS A 305 27.23 -5.92 -3.74
C CYS A 305 26.73 -7.05 -2.83
N ARG A 306 26.55 -8.26 -3.38
CA ARG A 306 25.94 -9.39 -2.64
C ARG A 306 26.87 -9.87 -1.53
N GLU A 307 28.16 -9.76 -1.76
CA GLU A 307 29.24 -10.12 -0.84
C GLU A 307 29.16 -9.25 0.42
N VAL A 308 28.94 -7.94 0.26
CA VAL A 308 28.73 -6.99 1.36
C VAL A 308 27.37 -7.21 2.02
N LEU A 309 26.31 -7.32 1.22
CA LEU A 309 24.95 -7.42 1.73
C LEU A 309 24.74 -8.66 2.62
N PHE A 310 25.38 -9.78 2.29
CA PHE A 310 25.30 -11.04 3.05
C PHE A 310 26.51 -11.29 3.97
N GLU A 311 27.38 -10.30 4.17
CA GLU A 311 28.55 -10.45 5.02
C GLU A 311 28.15 -10.85 6.46
N GLY A 312 28.73 -11.95 6.94
CA GLY A 312 28.42 -12.51 8.25
C GLY A 312 27.06 -13.19 8.37
N ILE A 313 26.28 -13.31 7.29
CA ILE A 313 24.97 -13.95 7.29
C ILE A 313 25.06 -15.33 6.62
N THR A 314 24.29 -16.30 7.12
CA THR A 314 24.12 -17.59 6.45
C THR A 314 22.96 -17.51 5.47
N VAL A 315 23.22 -17.90 4.23
CA VAL A 315 22.29 -17.71 3.13
C VAL A 315 22.23 -18.98 2.28
N LEU A 316 21.01 -19.39 1.95
CA LEU A 316 20.74 -20.44 0.97
C LEU A 316 20.21 -19.81 -0.32
N ARG A 317 20.94 -20.00 -1.42
CA ARG A 317 20.48 -19.60 -2.75
C ARG A 317 19.55 -20.69 -3.31
N ALA A 318 18.42 -20.26 -3.87
CA ALA A 318 17.43 -21.16 -4.45
C ALA A 318 16.70 -20.49 -5.62
N VAL A 319 15.77 -21.23 -6.23
CA VAL A 319 14.84 -20.69 -7.23
C VAL A 319 13.41 -20.86 -6.71
N LEU A 320 12.70 -19.75 -6.54
CA LEU A 320 11.30 -19.73 -6.12
C LEU A 320 10.44 -19.24 -7.28
N ARG A 321 9.57 -20.12 -7.80
CA ARG A 321 8.69 -19.83 -8.96
C ARG A 321 9.46 -19.23 -10.15
N GLN A 322 10.55 -19.89 -10.55
CA GLN A 322 11.45 -19.47 -11.64
C GLN A 322 12.29 -18.21 -11.36
N ASN A 323 12.17 -17.59 -10.19
CA ASN A 323 12.97 -16.43 -9.81
C ASN A 323 14.08 -16.83 -8.84
N PRO A 324 15.36 -16.52 -9.15
CA PRO A 324 16.45 -16.68 -8.20
C PRO A 324 16.19 -15.90 -6.91
N CYS A 325 16.40 -16.54 -5.77
CA CYS A 325 16.23 -15.93 -4.46
C CYS A 325 17.31 -16.38 -3.48
N TYR A 326 17.44 -15.60 -2.42
CA TYR A 326 18.28 -15.88 -1.27
C TYR A 326 17.39 -16.05 -0.05
N LEU A 327 17.63 -17.09 0.72
CA LEU A 327 16.83 -17.47 1.88
C LEU A 327 17.67 -17.29 3.14
N ILE A 328 17.10 -16.63 4.13
CA ILE A 328 17.71 -16.35 5.43
C ILE A 328 16.74 -16.82 6.51
N ALA A 329 17.25 -17.50 7.53
CA ALA A 329 16.46 -17.91 8.69
C ALA A 329 16.60 -16.88 9.81
N THR A 330 15.55 -16.76 10.64
CA THR A 330 15.65 -16.02 11.89
C THR A 330 16.28 -16.85 13.01
N ASN A 331 16.91 -16.17 13.97
CA ASN A 331 17.37 -16.73 15.23
C ASN A 331 16.30 -16.63 16.35
N SER A 332 15.17 -15.99 16.07
CA SER A 332 14.09 -15.80 17.03
C SER A 332 13.49 -17.13 17.46
N GLN A 333 13.21 -17.25 18.76
CA GLN A 333 12.50 -18.41 19.33
C GLN A 333 10.98 -18.23 19.29
N ASN A 334 10.51 -17.06 18.84
CA ASN A 334 9.09 -16.73 18.77
C ASN A 334 8.41 -17.48 17.61
N GLN A 335 7.57 -18.45 17.95
CA GLN A 335 6.81 -19.25 16.98
C GLN A 335 5.79 -18.44 16.16
N LEU A 336 5.42 -17.23 16.60
CA LEU A 336 4.52 -16.33 15.87
C LEU A 336 5.28 -15.48 14.82
N LYS A 337 6.61 -15.49 14.84
CA LYS A 337 7.43 -14.79 13.86
C LYS A 337 7.55 -15.63 12.60
N ARG A 338 7.48 -14.98 11.44
CA ARG A 338 7.85 -15.61 10.16
C ARG A 338 9.34 -15.90 10.18
N ASP A 339 9.67 -17.16 10.02
CA ASP A 339 11.00 -17.71 10.30
C ASP A 339 11.94 -17.66 9.10
N ILE A 340 11.43 -17.36 7.90
CA ILE A 340 12.22 -17.25 6.68
C ILE A 340 12.02 -15.90 6.00
N LEU A 341 13.13 -15.29 5.60
CA LEU A 341 13.20 -14.12 4.73
C LEU A 341 13.64 -14.55 3.33
N VAL A 342 12.86 -14.16 2.33
CA VAL A 342 13.13 -14.38 0.91
C VAL A 342 13.57 -13.07 0.28
N CYS A 343 14.82 -12.98 -0.14
CA CYS A 343 15.37 -11.84 -0.86
C CYS A 343 15.46 -12.14 -2.37
N GLN A 344 14.86 -11.28 -3.18
CA GLN A 344 14.85 -11.36 -4.64
C GLN A 344 15.40 -10.06 -5.22
N PHE A 345 16.22 -10.19 -6.27
CA PHE A 345 16.85 -9.05 -6.95
C PHE A 345 16.37 -9.05 -8.40
N HIS A 346 15.79 -7.93 -8.85
CA HIS A 346 15.41 -7.70 -10.23
C HIS A 346 15.89 -6.30 -10.62
N ASP A 347 16.88 -6.21 -11.51
CA ASP A 347 17.45 -4.95 -11.98
C ASP A 347 17.87 -4.01 -10.83
N GLN A 348 17.11 -2.94 -10.59
CA GLN A 348 17.32 -1.91 -9.56
C GLN A 348 16.46 -2.15 -8.30
N ILE A 349 15.84 -3.32 -8.16
CA ILE A 349 14.85 -3.60 -7.12
C ILE A 349 15.35 -4.75 -6.24
N LEU A 350 15.43 -4.49 -4.93
CA LEU A 350 15.48 -5.51 -3.90
C LEU A 350 14.08 -5.70 -3.32
N LYS A 351 13.60 -6.94 -3.39
CA LYS A 351 12.35 -7.35 -2.78
C LYS A 351 12.62 -8.38 -1.70
N MET A 352 12.13 -8.08 -0.51
CA MET A 352 12.22 -8.91 0.69
C MET A 352 10.82 -9.33 1.13
N ILE A 353 10.61 -10.62 1.32
CA ILE A 353 9.31 -11.18 1.74
C ILE A 353 9.56 -12.08 2.94
N THR A 354 8.84 -11.86 4.03
CA THR A 354 8.87 -12.78 5.18
C THR A 354 7.75 -13.80 5.05
N GLU A 355 8.09 -15.07 5.22
CA GLU A 355 7.14 -16.19 5.17
C GLU A 355 7.45 -17.21 6.26
N SER A 356 6.45 -18.03 6.56
CA SER A 356 6.61 -19.19 7.43
C SER A 356 7.18 -20.36 6.61
N ASN A 357 8.05 -21.17 7.21
CA ASN A 357 8.74 -22.28 6.55
C ASN A 357 7.77 -23.27 5.87
N ASP A 358 6.59 -23.51 6.47
CA ASP A 358 5.54 -24.37 5.92
C ASP A 358 4.94 -23.87 4.59
N LYS A 359 5.07 -22.57 4.31
CA LYS A 359 4.54 -21.93 3.09
C LYS A 359 5.55 -21.85 1.97
N ILE A 360 6.83 -22.10 2.25
CA ILE A 360 7.88 -22.06 1.25
C ILE A 360 7.91 -23.39 0.49
N ARG A 361 7.73 -23.29 -0.83
CA ARG A 361 7.79 -24.44 -1.74
C ARG A 361 8.88 -24.17 -2.77
N LEU A 362 10.08 -24.65 -2.49
CA LEU A 362 11.19 -24.64 -3.44
C LEU A 362 11.10 -25.88 -4.30
N VAL A 363 11.25 -25.72 -5.62
CA VAL A 363 11.39 -26.85 -6.53
C VAL A 363 12.87 -27.22 -6.53
N THR A 364 13.20 -28.47 -6.22
CA THR A 364 14.56 -28.99 -6.35
C THR A 364 14.69 -29.86 -7.60
N GLY A 365 15.89 -29.90 -8.17
CA GLY A 365 16.29 -30.73 -9.30
C GLY A 365 16.40 -32.22 -8.96
N ILE A 366 16.52 -32.58 -7.67
CA ILE A 366 16.51 -33.98 -7.23
C ILE A 366 15.06 -34.48 -7.24
N ASN A 367 14.68 -35.19 -8.31
CA ASN A 367 13.37 -35.84 -8.50
C ASN A 367 12.13 -34.92 -8.51
N GLY A 368 12.31 -33.59 -8.57
CA GLY A 368 11.18 -32.64 -8.54
C GLY A 368 10.44 -32.56 -7.20
N THR A 369 10.99 -33.18 -6.14
CA THR A 369 10.36 -33.19 -4.81
C THR A 369 10.60 -31.86 -4.10
N PRO A 370 9.56 -31.11 -3.69
CA PRO A 370 9.76 -29.81 -3.06
C PRO A 370 10.55 -29.93 -1.74
N CYS A 371 11.61 -29.15 -1.58
CA CYS A 371 12.28 -29.04 -0.27
C CYS A 371 11.37 -28.26 0.68
N ARG A 372 10.86 -28.95 1.72
CA ARG A 372 10.00 -28.37 2.78
C ARG A 372 10.76 -28.06 4.07
N GLU A 373 12.04 -28.42 4.12
CA GLU A 373 12.87 -28.35 5.33
C GLU A 373 13.92 -27.23 5.24
N VAL A 374 13.59 -26.13 4.58
CA VAL A 374 14.49 -24.98 4.34
C VAL A 374 15.08 -24.46 5.64
N HIS A 375 14.28 -24.33 6.68
CA HIS A 375 14.75 -23.90 8.00
C HIS A 375 15.79 -24.86 8.61
N LYS A 376 15.64 -26.18 8.42
CA LYS A 376 16.62 -27.16 8.89
C LYS A 376 17.92 -27.07 8.09
N VAL A 377 17.83 -26.90 6.77
CA VAL A 377 19.00 -26.71 5.90
C VAL A 377 19.79 -25.47 6.32
N LEU A 378 19.12 -24.35 6.59
CA LEU A 378 19.76 -23.13 7.04
C LEU A 378 20.47 -23.31 8.40
N LYS A 379 19.86 -24.03 9.36
CA LYS A 379 20.52 -24.37 10.63
C LYS A 379 21.75 -25.26 10.47
N LEU A 380 21.72 -26.22 9.53
CA LEU A 380 22.89 -27.05 9.23
C LEU A 380 24.02 -26.21 8.60
N LEU A 381 23.68 -25.24 7.75
CA LEU A 381 24.64 -24.30 7.20
C LEU A 381 25.25 -23.38 8.26
N ASP A 382 24.46 -22.88 9.20
CA ASP A 382 24.95 -22.10 10.35
C ASP A 382 25.96 -22.91 11.16
N LYS A 383 25.59 -24.15 11.53
CA LYS A 383 26.48 -25.05 12.28
C LYS A 383 27.77 -25.35 11.52
N LYS A 384 27.70 -25.56 10.20
CA LYS A 384 28.89 -25.77 9.36
C LYS A 384 29.80 -24.55 9.39
N LYS A 385 29.24 -23.34 9.27
CA LYS A 385 30.00 -22.08 9.30
C LYS A 385 30.65 -21.81 10.65
N GLU A 386 29.96 -22.10 11.76
CA GLU A 386 30.53 -22.02 13.12
C GLU A 386 31.72 -22.97 13.29
N LEU A 387 31.58 -24.21 12.81
CA LEU A 387 32.67 -25.19 12.84
C LEU A 387 33.86 -24.73 11.99
N GLU A 388 33.63 -24.09 10.84
CA GLU A 388 34.66 -23.53 9.95
C GLU A 388 35.50 -22.42 10.61
N MET A 389 34.91 -21.66 11.53
CA MET A 389 35.59 -20.59 12.27
C MET A 389 36.42 -21.07 13.47
N ASN A 390 36.13 -22.26 14.01
CA ASN A 390 36.83 -22.83 15.18
C ASN A 390 38.11 -23.59 14.78
N VAL A 391 39.09 -23.66 15.68
CA VAL A 391 40.37 -24.35 15.48
C VAL A 391 40.14 -25.84 15.20
N LEU A 392 40.77 -26.34 14.14
CA LEU A 392 40.62 -27.69 13.61
C LEU A 392 41.23 -28.74 14.55
N ASP A 393 40.38 -29.49 15.25
CA ASP A 393 40.72 -30.82 15.77
C ASP A 393 40.14 -31.93 14.87
N GLU A 394 40.59 -33.18 15.01
CA GLU A 394 40.12 -34.30 14.17
C GLU A 394 38.60 -34.52 14.29
N ASN A 395 38.03 -34.28 15.46
CA ASN A 395 36.59 -34.38 15.71
C ASN A 395 35.79 -33.36 14.88
N SER A 396 36.26 -32.11 14.82
CA SER A 396 35.63 -31.05 14.03
C SER A 396 35.66 -31.35 12.53
N LEU A 397 36.74 -31.97 12.03
CA LEU A 397 36.85 -32.39 10.63
C LEU A 397 35.83 -33.49 10.29
N GLN A 398 35.68 -34.47 11.18
CA GLN A 398 34.71 -35.54 11.01
C GLN A 398 33.26 -35.02 11.07
N GLU A 399 32.97 -34.10 12.00
CA GLU A 399 31.65 -33.46 12.10
C GLU A 399 31.31 -32.62 10.87
N ARG A 400 32.28 -31.87 10.32
CA ARG A 400 32.12 -31.14 9.05
C ARG A 400 31.79 -32.07 7.88
N HIS A 401 32.44 -33.24 7.79
CA HIS A 401 32.16 -34.21 6.74
C HIS A 401 30.74 -34.79 6.85
N ILE A 402 30.29 -35.10 8.07
CA ILE A 402 28.92 -35.57 8.33
C ILE A 402 27.89 -34.50 7.93
N LEU A 403 28.11 -33.24 8.31
CA LEU A 403 27.23 -32.13 7.93
C LEU A 403 27.18 -31.92 6.41
N HIS A 404 28.32 -32.07 5.72
CA HIS A 404 28.38 -31.98 4.28
C HIS A 404 27.51 -33.06 3.61
N MET A 405 27.67 -34.32 4.00
CA MET A 405 26.84 -35.41 3.47
C MET A 405 25.36 -35.20 3.76
N GLN A 406 25.01 -34.71 4.96
CA GLN A 406 23.62 -34.38 5.30
C GLN A 406 23.06 -33.30 4.37
N LEU A 407 23.80 -32.22 4.11
CA LEU A 407 23.38 -31.14 3.21
C LEU A 407 23.19 -31.63 1.76
N GLU A 408 24.03 -32.55 1.28
CA GLU A 408 23.88 -33.19 -0.03
C GLU A 408 22.58 -34.01 -0.13
N THR A 409 22.13 -34.67 0.96
CA THR A 409 20.85 -35.39 0.95
C THR A 409 19.64 -34.46 0.77
N TYR A 410 19.78 -33.18 1.15
CA TYR A 410 18.79 -32.13 0.87
C TYR A 410 18.97 -31.46 -0.51
N GLY A 411 19.95 -31.89 -1.31
CA GLY A 411 20.25 -31.31 -2.62
C GLY A 411 20.99 -29.98 -2.58
N VAL A 412 21.72 -29.71 -1.50
CA VAL A 412 22.54 -28.49 -1.38
C VAL A 412 23.93 -28.74 -1.96
N CYS A 413 24.36 -27.88 -2.87
CA CYS A 413 25.73 -27.82 -3.37
C CYS A 413 26.36 -26.44 -3.05
N PHE A 414 27.68 -26.34 -3.10
CA PHE A 414 28.40 -25.08 -2.85
C PHE A 414 28.96 -24.52 -4.16
N LYS A 415 28.67 -23.26 -4.47
CA LYS A 415 29.21 -22.54 -5.63
C LYS A 415 29.50 -21.09 -5.27
N ASP A 416 30.68 -20.60 -5.63
CA ASP A 416 31.10 -19.20 -5.41
C ASP A 416 30.93 -18.76 -3.92
N ASN A 417 31.32 -19.62 -2.98
CA ASN A 417 31.16 -19.46 -1.52
C ASN A 417 29.71 -19.40 -1.01
N PHE A 418 28.70 -19.65 -1.85
CA PHE A 418 27.30 -19.75 -1.45
C PHE A 418 26.77 -21.18 -1.51
N ALA A 419 25.92 -21.53 -0.56
CA ALA A 419 25.10 -22.74 -0.62
C ALA A 419 23.97 -22.53 -1.63
N PHE A 420 23.75 -23.51 -2.52
CA PHE A 420 22.75 -23.51 -3.57
C PHE A 420 21.91 -24.77 -3.49
N LEU A 421 20.59 -24.62 -3.53
CA LEU A 421 19.66 -25.73 -3.63
C LEU A 421 19.46 -26.08 -5.11
N GLN A 422 19.91 -27.26 -5.53
CA GLN A 422 19.78 -27.77 -6.91
C GLN A 422 18.35 -28.09 -7.29
#